data_AF-A0AAU7Z8D5-F1
#
_entry.id   AF-A0AAU7Z8D5-F1
#
_cell.length_a   1.000
_cell.length_b   1.000
_cell.length_c   1.000
_cell.angle_alpha   90.00
_cell.angle_beta   90.00
_cell.angle_gamma   90.00
#
_symmetry.space_group_name_H-M   'P 1'
#
loop_
_entity.id
_entity.type
_entity.pdbx_description
1 polymer ?
#
loop_
_entity_poly.entity_id
_entity_poly.type
_entity_poly.pdbx_seq_one_letter_code
_entity_poly.pdbx_strand_id
1 'polypeptide(L)'
;MKIGFVYRVFLAMAFSVAGVVAAGAQSGAAGEQSNPLDVDSASAAHVTTAHMTTADVPKARVPVAGTPTSDVAAASVPVDNGARPGDSHVRIVRLSDVKGTLSLDRKTGNGFEETMPNMPIVQGQRLRTADGYAEVEFEDNSTLRVAPNSLVEFPLLALRSSGAKASTIQVVRGMVYVNLQSTKGNEFVLRAGDQTMTVSPSTHARMTVADGKTVVSVFNGSVEAKHGAETTLVTKKESLTLGGEQVAVVKKIEEAPSDAWDKEANDYHARYSQANALVAGGSTYGLSDLNYYGNFINGGAFGSFWQPYLIGAGWNPYLNGVWALYPGAGYSWVSPYPWGWLPYHSGNWSFFPGYGWGWQPGGAFNGLNNAASGGVASGGGVAGGLVGTAVHSPLRAASPQAPTAGAGSLVLANNTPMVFSKEDKPGNFVFQKNSAGLGVPRGSLGSLNKISSHVEQHGSASMQVYAAVPSAGGMASSHGGNSGPVTLRAGAPMQSANTSNAPASRGESYGGSSASSVASHSLGAPSGSGGSSGSGGRGGSGPK
;
A
#
# COMPACT_ATOMS: atom_id res chain seq x y z
N MET A 1 -49.59 37.13 29.65
CA MET A 1 -49.73 37.85 30.95
C MET A 1 -48.59 37.37 31.84
N LYS A 2 -47.65 38.21 32.32
CA LYS A 2 -47.74 39.08 33.51
C LYS A 2 -48.23 38.30 34.75
N ILE A 3 -47.60 38.28 35.94
CA ILE A 3 -46.38 38.92 36.52
C ILE A 3 -45.92 38.01 37.71
N GLY A 4 -44.67 37.94 38.19
CA GLY A 4 -43.40 38.55 37.75
C GLY A 4 -42.66 39.37 38.83
N PHE A 5 -41.87 38.75 39.74
CA PHE A 5 -41.13 39.48 40.80
C PHE A 5 -39.75 38.89 41.17
N VAL A 6 -38.85 39.72 41.73
CA VAL A 6 -37.39 39.48 41.87
C VAL A 6 -36.79 40.18 43.10
N TYR A 7 -35.88 39.49 43.82
CA TYR A 7 -34.78 40.06 44.66
C TYR A 7 -33.60 39.07 44.54
N ARG A 8 -32.40 39.41 44.04
CA ARG A 8 -31.33 40.31 44.55
C ARG A 8 -30.72 39.83 45.90
N VAL A 9 -29.48 39.29 45.96
CA VAL A 9 -28.13 39.88 45.72
C VAL A 9 -27.70 40.78 46.89
N PHE A 10 -26.51 40.67 47.53
CA PHE A 10 -25.16 40.24 47.06
C PHE A 10 -24.30 39.65 48.22
N LEU A 11 -23.27 38.81 47.96
CA LEU A 11 -21.84 39.03 48.35
C LEU A 11 -20.90 37.90 47.84
N ALA A 12 -19.59 38.16 47.76
CA ALA A 12 -18.53 37.18 47.44
C ALA A 12 -17.30 37.37 48.36
N MET A 13 -16.48 36.33 48.52
CA MET A 13 -15.07 36.44 48.95
C MET A 13 -14.22 35.33 48.32
N ALA A 14 -12.96 35.66 48.05
CA ALA A 14 -11.92 34.72 47.61
C ALA A 14 -10.67 34.94 48.46
N PHE A 15 -9.89 33.88 48.69
CA PHE A 15 -8.56 33.97 49.29
C PHE A 15 -7.61 32.98 48.62
N SER A 16 -6.36 33.39 48.44
CA SER A 16 -5.26 32.55 47.98
C SER A 16 -4.00 32.92 48.75
N VAL A 17 -3.32 31.93 49.32
CA VAL A 17 -1.99 32.05 49.94
C VAL A 17 -1.24 30.72 49.71
N ALA A 18 0.05 30.80 49.34
CA ALA A 18 1.00 29.68 49.30
C ALA A 18 1.83 29.66 50.62
N GLY A 19 2.55 28.62 51.04
CA GLY A 19 3.02 27.38 50.42
C GLY A 19 4.06 26.72 51.36
N VAL A 20 5.20 26.25 50.83
CA VAL A 20 6.40 25.76 51.56
C VAL A 20 6.42 24.28 52.06
N VAL A 21 6.88 23.39 51.17
CA VAL A 21 8.03 22.46 51.29
C VAL A 21 8.48 21.94 52.70
N ALA A 22 8.52 20.61 52.89
CA ALA A 22 9.75 19.84 53.24
C ALA A 22 9.57 18.28 53.35
N ALA A 23 10.51 17.54 52.73
CA ALA A 23 11.02 16.15 52.92
C ALA A 23 10.30 15.05 53.76
N GLY A 24 10.38 13.78 53.32
CA GLY A 24 10.12 12.60 54.20
C GLY A 24 9.94 11.18 53.60
N ALA A 25 11.03 10.54 53.13
CA ALA A 25 11.31 9.07 53.06
C ALA A 25 10.27 7.98 52.63
N GLN A 26 10.67 7.21 51.60
CA GLN A 26 10.69 5.73 51.46
C GLN A 26 9.44 4.82 51.30
N SER A 27 9.57 3.96 50.27
CA SER A 27 9.15 2.55 50.14
C SER A 27 7.69 2.21 49.79
N GLY A 28 7.52 1.12 49.02
CA GLY A 28 6.23 0.63 48.51
C GLY A 28 6.31 0.13 47.06
N ALA A 29 6.99 -0.99 46.81
CA ALA A 29 7.08 -1.59 45.47
C ALA A 29 5.93 -2.58 45.24
N ALA A 30 5.26 -2.48 44.09
CA ALA A 30 4.38 -3.49 43.53
C ALA A 30 4.79 -3.72 42.06
N GLY A 31 5.14 -4.95 41.71
CA GLY A 31 5.66 -5.28 40.38
C GLY A 31 4.56 -5.75 39.43
N GLU A 32 4.47 -5.14 38.25
CA GLU A 32 3.59 -5.56 37.17
C GLU A 32 4.41 -6.40 36.16
N GLN A 33 4.21 -7.73 36.17
CA GLN A 33 4.96 -8.63 35.28
C GLN A 33 4.35 -8.64 33.87
N SER A 34 4.91 -7.81 32.98
CA SER A 34 4.66 -7.91 31.54
C SER A 34 5.29 -9.19 30.98
N ASN A 35 4.49 -10.23 30.77
CA ASN A 35 4.96 -11.52 30.28
C ASN A 35 5.10 -11.48 28.73
N PRO A 36 6.30 -11.71 28.15
CA PRO A 36 6.46 -11.70 26.69
C PRO A 36 5.78 -12.92 26.04
N LEU A 37 5.27 -12.75 24.82
CA LEU A 37 4.64 -13.82 24.05
C LEU A 37 5.68 -14.55 23.19
N ASP A 38 5.85 -15.85 23.41
CA ASP A 38 6.58 -16.73 22.49
C ASP A 38 5.85 -16.82 21.14
N VAL A 39 6.59 -16.65 20.04
CA VAL A 39 6.07 -16.82 18.67
C VAL A 39 7.15 -17.46 17.79
N ASP A 40 6.77 -18.53 17.10
CA ASP A 40 7.70 -19.37 16.35
C ASP A 40 8.38 -18.69 15.14
N SER A 41 9.54 -19.24 14.77
CA SER A 41 10.51 -18.59 13.88
C SER A 41 10.13 -18.63 12.39
N ALA A 42 10.08 -17.47 11.72
CA ALA A 42 10.00 -17.39 10.25
C ALA A 42 10.69 -16.14 9.66
N SER A 43 11.69 -16.39 8.79
CA SER A 43 12.33 -15.50 7.80
C SER A 43 12.19 -13.97 7.96
N ALA A 44 13.29 -13.31 8.35
CA ALA A 44 13.39 -11.86 8.33
C ALA A 44 13.38 -11.29 6.89
N ALA A 45 12.54 -10.27 6.66
CA ALA A 45 12.52 -9.48 5.43
C ALA A 45 12.40 -8.00 5.78
N HIS A 46 12.94 -7.12 4.93
CA HIS A 46 12.90 -5.69 5.12
C HIS A 46 11.56 -5.10 4.59
N VAL A 47 10.81 -4.34 5.40
CA VAL A 47 9.67 -3.44 5.04
C VAL A 47 9.44 -2.44 6.17
N THR A 48 9.50 -1.10 6.02
CA THR A 48 9.88 -0.27 7.22
C THR A 48 9.53 1.29 7.06
N THR A 49 8.94 2.07 8.05
CA THR A 49 8.33 3.50 7.99
C THR A 49 8.96 4.66 8.87
N ALA A 50 8.63 5.97 8.72
CA ALA A 50 9.39 7.14 9.27
C ALA A 50 8.94 7.74 10.63
N HIS A 51 9.82 8.51 11.29
CA HIS A 51 9.61 9.16 12.60
C HIS A 51 8.92 10.54 12.55
N MET A 52 8.12 10.86 13.58
CA MET A 52 7.67 12.22 13.94
C MET A 52 7.84 12.43 15.45
N THR A 53 8.57 13.47 15.86
CA THR A 53 8.71 13.83 17.28
C THR A 53 7.62 14.81 17.74
N THR A 54 7.17 14.66 18.98
CA THR A 54 6.07 15.45 19.57
C THR A 54 6.55 16.86 20.00
N ALA A 55 6.98 17.68 19.03
CA ALA A 55 7.51 19.03 19.29
C ALA A 55 7.02 20.13 18.32
N ASP A 56 6.36 19.78 17.19
CA ASP A 56 5.79 20.75 16.27
C ASP A 56 4.29 20.51 16.05
N VAL A 57 3.46 21.30 16.75
CA VAL A 57 2.02 21.41 16.48
C VAL A 57 1.79 22.69 15.69
N PRO A 58 1.50 22.61 14.37
CA PRO A 58 1.24 23.81 13.58
C PRO A 58 -0.10 24.43 14.03
N LYS A 59 -0.02 25.53 14.80
CA LYS A 59 -1.18 26.40 15.02
C LYS A 59 -1.73 26.82 13.66
N ALA A 60 -3.03 26.63 13.44
CA ALA A 60 -3.68 26.93 12.17
C ALA A 60 -3.39 28.36 11.70
N ARG A 61 -2.51 28.49 10.71
CA ARG A 61 -2.15 29.77 10.10
C ARG A 61 -3.13 30.04 8.95
N VAL A 62 -3.89 31.12 9.06
CA VAL A 62 -4.76 31.59 7.97
C VAL A 62 -3.91 31.74 6.71
N PRO A 63 -4.33 31.18 5.55
CA PRO A 63 -3.53 31.23 4.33
C PRO A 63 -3.41 32.67 3.83
N VAL A 64 -2.20 33.22 3.93
CA VAL A 64 -1.81 34.41 3.17
C VAL A 64 -1.63 33.95 1.72
N ALA A 65 -2.29 34.63 0.77
CA ALA A 65 -2.22 34.29 -0.64
C ALA A 65 -0.76 34.41 -1.15
N GLY A 66 -0.13 33.27 -1.43
CA GLY A 66 1.18 33.22 -2.06
C GLY A 66 1.07 33.62 -3.53
N THR A 67 1.93 34.53 -3.99
CA THR A 67 2.00 34.94 -5.39
C THR A 67 2.29 33.71 -6.28
N PRO A 68 1.53 33.47 -7.36
CA PRO A 68 1.74 32.29 -8.19
C PRO A 68 3.07 32.37 -8.94
N THR A 69 4.03 31.53 -8.55
CA THR A 69 5.23 31.26 -9.35
C THR A 69 4.80 30.63 -10.67
N SER A 70 4.91 31.40 -11.74
CA SER A 70 4.40 31.01 -13.06
C SER A 70 5.35 30.03 -13.74
N ASP A 71 5.27 28.75 -13.35
CA ASP A 71 5.72 27.63 -14.18
C ASP A 71 4.89 27.68 -15.48
N VAL A 72 5.42 28.37 -16.49
CA VAL A 72 4.77 28.51 -17.79
C VAL A 72 4.55 27.12 -18.36
N ALA A 73 3.28 26.76 -18.57
CA ALA A 73 2.90 25.49 -19.17
C ALA A 73 3.44 25.42 -20.61
N ALA A 74 4.63 24.83 -20.77
CA ALA A 74 5.16 24.50 -22.07
C ALA A 74 4.14 23.62 -22.80
N ALA A 75 3.61 24.12 -23.92
CA ALA A 75 2.59 23.42 -24.68
C ALA A 75 3.17 22.08 -25.15
N SER A 76 2.68 20.98 -24.58
CA SER A 76 3.09 19.65 -24.97
C SER A 76 2.72 19.44 -26.43
N VAL A 77 3.73 19.26 -27.29
CA VAL A 77 3.53 18.72 -28.64
C VAL A 77 2.66 17.46 -28.52
N PRO A 78 1.68 17.22 -29.41
CA PRO A 78 0.89 15.99 -29.41
C PRO A 78 1.74 14.76 -29.72
N VAL A 79 2.50 14.29 -28.72
CA VAL A 79 3.15 12.98 -28.72
C VAL A 79 2.04 11.94 -28.73
N ASP A 80 2.09 11.02 -29.70
CA ASP A 80 1.16 9.90 -29.78
C ASP A 80 1.15 9.13 -28.45
N ASN A 81 0.04 9.23 -27.72
CA ASN A 81 -0.15 8.55 -26.44
C ASN A 81 -0.59 7.09 -26.61
N GLY A 82 -0.73 6.60 -27.85
CA GLY A 82 -1.23 5.26 -28.15
C GLY A 82 -2.75 5.12 -28.08
N ALA A 83 -3.51 6.22 -28.05
CA ALA A 83 -4.98 6.18 -28.16
C ALA A 83 -5.41 5.65 -29.54
N ARG A 84 -6.50 4.88 -29.57
CA ARG A 84 -7.06 4.29 -30.79
C ARG A 84 -8.55 4.61 -30.92
N PRO A 85 -9.10 4.74 -32.15
CA PRO A 85 -10.54 4.88 -32.35
C PRO A 85 -11.32 3.74 -31.70
N GLY A 86 -12.31 4.08 -30.87
CA GLY A 86 -13.12 3.10 -30.12
C GLY A 86 -12.54 2.67 -28.76
N ASP A 87 -11.46 3.28 -28.29
CA ASP A 87 -11.05 3.19 -26.88
C ASP A 87 -12.11 3.78 -25.94
N SER A 88 -12.28 3.17 -24.77
CA SER A 88 -13.01 3.75 -23.65
C SER A 88 -12.05 4.29 -22.60
N HIS A 89 -12.21 5.57 -22.24
CA HIS A 89 -11.40 6.24 -21.22
C HIS A 89 -12.04 6.18 -19.81
N VAL A 90 -13.08 5.36 -19.62
CA VAL A 90 -13.70 5.12 -18.31
C VAL A 90 -12.86 4.10 -17.52
N ARG A 91 -11.67 4.52 -17.11
CA ARG A 91 -10.68 3.66 -16.45
C ARG A 91 -9.92 4.44 -15.37
N ILE A 92 -9.76 3.83 -14.20
CA ILE A 92 -9.09 4.42 -13.04
C ILE A 92 -8.09 3.42 -12.45
N VAL A 93 -6.96 3.93 -11.96
CA VAL A 93 -5.95 3.18 -11.18
C VAL A 93 -5.81 3.80 -9.79
N ARG A 94 -5.17 3.12 -8.83
CA ARG A 94 -5.11 3.58 -7.43
C ARG A 94 -3.73 4.08 -7.05
N LEU A 95 -3.63 5.22 -6.35
CA LEU A 95 -2.45 5.54 -5.53
C LEU A 95 -2.48 4.67 -4.26
N SER A 96 -1.72 3.57 -4.25
CA SER A 96 -1.83 2.45 -3.29
C SER A 96 -0.93 2.58 -2.05
N ASP A 97 0.29 3.12 -2.21
CA ASP A 97 1.17 3.51 -1.09
C ASP A 97 1.62 4.97 -1.27
N VAL A 98 1.77 5.68 -0.15
CA VAL A 98 2.11 7.11 -0.07
C VAL A 98 2.99 7.29 1.16
N LYS A 99 4.26 7.66 0.95
CA LYS A 99 5.22 7.94 2.03
C LYS A 99 5.98 9.22 1.71
N GLY A 100 6.25 10.06 2.70
CA GLY A 100 6.90 11.37 2.49
C GLY A 100 6.05 12.33 1.64
N THR A 101 6.67 13.34 1.07
CA THR A 101 5.97 14.43 0.35
C THR A 101 5.77 14.09 -1.13
N LEU A 102 4.51 14.05 -1.56
CA LEU A 102 4.12 13.96 -2.96
C LEU A 102 2.82 14.75 -3.24
N SER A 103 2.58 15.02 -4.52
CA SER A 103 1.45 15.85 -4.98
C SER A 103 0.92 15.35 -6.33
N LEU A 104 -0.37 15.58 -6.58
CA LEU A 104 -1.09 15.08 -7.75
C LEU A 104 -1.79 16.24 -8.48
N ASP A 105 -1.44 16.49 -9.75
CA ASP A 105 -2.24 17.32 -10.65
C ASP A 105 -3.44 16.49 -11.12
N ARG A 106 -4.59 16.77 -10.50
CA ARG A 106 -5.84 16.06 -10.75
C ARG A 106 -6.66 16.64 -11.92
N LYS A 107 -6.11 17.61 -12.65
CA LYS A 107 -6.78 18.41 -13.70
C LYS A 107 -7.99 19.22 -13.23
N THR A 108 -8.04 19.52 -11.94
CA THR A 108 -9.04 20.41 -11.29
C THR A 108 -8.89 21.89 -11.65
N GLY A 109 -7.81 22.27 -12.35
CA GLY A 109 -7.44 23.66 -12.64
C GLY A 109 -6.44 24.25 -11.63
N ASN A 110 -6.28 23.62 -10.47
CA ASN A 110 -5.43 24.12 -9.36
C ASN A 110 -3.95 23.74 -9.48
N GLY A 111 -3.57 22.94 -10.48
CA GLY A 111 -2.22 22.38 -10.59
C GLY A 111 -2.01 21.22 -9.61
N PHE A 112 -0.82 21.13 -9.01
CA PHE A 112 -0.44 20.06 -8.09
C PHE A 112 -1.05 20.27 -6.70
N GLU A 113 -1.90 19.34 -6.28
CA GLU A 113 -2.57 19.35 -4.96
C GLU A 113 -1.98 18.26 -4.03
N GLU A 114 -2.29 18.34 -2.74
CA GLU A 114 -1.99 17.28 -1.78
C GLU A 114 -2.72 15.97 -2.17
N THR A 115 -2.12 14.82 -1.84
CA THR A 115 -2.64 13.50 -2.22
C THR A 115 -2.38 12.48 -1.11
N MET A 116 -3.22 11.44 -1.05
CA MET A 116 -3.22 10.44 0.02
C MET A 116 -3.53 9.03 -0.54
N PRO A 117 -3.32 7.94 0.22
CA PRO A 117 -3.69 6.59 -0.21
C PRO A 117 -5.15 6.49 -0.68
N ASN A 118 -5.40 5.56 -1.58
CA ASN A 118 -6.67 5.33 -2.27
C ASN A 118 -7.12 6.44 -3.24
N MET A 119 -6.38 7.53 -3.43
CA MET A 119 -6.71 8.52 -4.47
C MET A 119 -6.80 7.84 -5.86
N PRO A 120 -7.96 7.93 -6.55
CA PRO A 120 -8.05 7.53 -7.95
C PRO A 120 -7.13 8.37 -8.83
N ILE A 121 -6.38 7.72 -9.72
CA ILE A 121 -5.65 8.37 -10.80
C ILE A 121 -6.36 8.04 -12.12
N VAL A 122 -6.58 9.06 -12.94
CA VAL A 122 -7.25 8.96 -14.25
C VAL A 122 -6.40 9.56 -15.37
N GLN A 123 -6.79 9.30 -16.62
CA GLN A 123 -6.04 9.76 -17.81
C GLN A 123 -5.79 11.28 -17.79
N GLY A 124 -4.58 11.67 -18.16
CA GLY A 124 -4.12 13.04 -18.24
C GLY A 124 -3.58 13.63 -16.92
N GLN A 125 -3.74 12.97 -15.78
CA GLN A 125 -3.22 13.45 -14.49
C GLN A 125 -1.69 13.29 -14.38
N ARG A 126 -1.07 14.00 -13.42
CA ARG A 126 0.40 14.02 -13.21
C ARG A 126 0.74 13.80 -11.74
N LEU A 127 1.64 12.88 -11.42
CA LEU A 127 2.07 12.54 -10.06
C LEU A 127 3.53 12.96 -9.86
N ARG A 128 3.81 13.71 -8.78
CA ARG A 128 5.12 14.28 -8.47
C ARG A 128 5.54 13.91 -7.05
N THR A 129 6.69 13.25 -6.91
CA THR A 129 7.36 12.98 -5.64
C THR A 129 8.44 14.02 -5.37
N ALA A 130 8.58 14.43 -4.10
CA ALA A 130 9.72 15.21 -3.62
C ALA A 130 10.70 14.28 -2.88
N ASP A 131 10.73 14.29 -1.55
CA ASP A 131 11.38 13.26 -0.73
C ASP A 131 10.57 11.95 -0.66
N GLY A 132 9.32 11.98 -1.11
CA GLY A 132 8.37 10.88 -1.00
C GLY A 132 8.46 9.77 -2.05
N TYR A 133 7.69 8.72 -1.77
CA TYR A 133 7.54 7.50 -2.56
C TYR A 133 6.07 7.26 -2.83
N ALA A 134 5.76 6.80 -4.05
CA ALA A 134 4.41 6.44 -4.45
C ALA A 134 4.38 5.04 -5.06
N GLU A 135 3.34 4.28 -4.75
CA GLU A 135 2.95 3.12 -5.56
C GLU A 135 1.62 3.39 -6.22
N VAL A 136 1.51 3.05 -7.50
CA VAL A 136 0.28 3.11 -8.29
C VAL A 136 -0.09 1.71 -8.73
N GLU A 137 -1.24 1.24 -8.30
CA GLU A 137 -1.75 -0.13 -8.48
C GLU A 137 -2.81 -0.16 -9.58
N PHE A 138 -2.58 -1.06 -10.54
CA PHE A 138 -3.42 -1.28 -11.71
C PHE A 138 -4.44 -2.40 -11.45
N GLU A 139 -5.50 -2.43 -12.25
CA GLU A 139 -6.72 -3.22 -11.94
C GLU A 139 -6.52 -4.75 -11.98
N ASP A 140 -5.36 -5.21 -12.44
CA ASP A 140 -4.92 -6.60 -12.47
C ASP A 140 -3.84 -6.96 -11.42
N ASN A 141 -3.53 -6.07 -10.47
CA ASN A 141 -2.44 -6.17 -9.49
C ASN A 141 -1.02 -6.03 -10.11
N SER A 142 -0.91 -5.41 -11.29
CA SER A 142 0.35 -4.79 -11.74
C SER A 142 0.62 -3.49 -10.98
N THR A 143 1.87 -3.06 -10.87
CA THR A 143 2.25 -1.82 -10.17
C THR A 143 3.23 -0.95 -10.98
N LEU A 144 3.06 0.37 -10.86
CA LEU A 144 4.05 1.40 -11.17
C LEU A 144 4.50 2.03 -9.85
N ARG A 145 5.77 1.93 -9.52
CA ARG A 145 6.37 2.57 -8.35
C ARG A 145 7.15 3.79 -8.79
N VAL A 146 7.01 4.89 -8.05
CA VAL A 146 7.64 6.18 -8.33
C VAL A 146 8.50 6.56 -7.13
N ALA A 147 9.82 6.63 -7.35
CA ALA A 147 10.81 6.97 -6.34
C ALA A 147 10.90 8.51 -6.13
N PRO A 148 11.68 9.01 -5.15
CA PRO A 148 11.88 10.44 -4.90
C PRO A 148 12.32 11.24 -6.13
N ASN A 149 12.09 12.56 -6.06
CA ASN A 149 12.44 13.57 -7.06
C ASN A 149 11.85 13.36 -8.47
N SER A 150 10.84 12.49 -8.60
CA SER A 150 10.28 12.06 -9.88
C SER A 150 9.03 12.84 -10.28
N LEU A 151 8.76 12.83 -11.59
CA LEU A 151 7.52 13.34 -12.17
C LEU A 151 7.07 12.38 -13.26
N VAL A 152 5.85 11.85 -13.11
CA VAL A 152 5.20 10.98 -14.09
C VAL A 152 3.83 11.53 -14.49
N GLU A 153 3.41 11.24 -15.71
CA GLU A 153 2.11 11.62 -16.25
C GLU A 153 1.42 10.38 -16.83
N PHE A 154 0.08 10.40 -16.86
CA PHE A 154 -0.75 9.28 -17.28
C PHE A 154 -1.48 9.58 -18.61
N PRO A 155 -0.77 9.87 -19.73
CA PRO A 155 -1.38 10.35 -20.98
C PRO A 155 -2.34 9.35 -21.63
N LEU A 156 -2.24 8.05 -21.33
CA LEU A 156 -3.25 7.05 -21.70
C LEU A 156 -3.56 6.13 -20.53
N LEU A 157 -4.83 6.08 -20.14
CA LEU A 157 -5.42 5.01 -19.33
C LEU A 157 -6.74 4.61 -20.00
N ALA A 158 -6.65 3.69 -20.95
CA ALA A 158 -7.78 3.27 -21.78
C ALA A 158 -8.12 1.79 -21.62
N LEU A 159 -9.35 1.44 -21.98
CA LEU A 159 -9.78 0.09 -22.33
C LEU A 159 -9.93 0.03 -23.86
N ARG A 160 -9.24 -0.90 -24.50
CA ARG A 160 -9.41 -1.21 -25.93
C ARG A 160 -10.79 -1.82 -26.16
N SER A 161 -11.27 -1.80 -27.40
CA SER A 161 -12.52 -2.45 -27.83
C SER A 161 -12.58 -3.97 -27.54
N SER A 162 -11.43 -4.61 -27.33
CA SER A 162 -11.31 -6.01 -26.87
C SER A 162 -11.46 -6.22 -25.36
N GLY A 163 -11.65 -5.16 -24.57
CA GLY A 163 -11.64 -5.18 -23.10
C GLY A 163 -10.23 -5.19 -22.48
N ALA A 164 -9.18 -5.28 -23.30
CA ALA A 164 -7.79 -5.16 -22.85
C ALA A 164 -7.46 -3.76 -22.32
N LYS A 165 -6.63 -3.68 -21.27
CA LYS A 165 -6.21 -2.40 -20.68
C LYS A 165 -4.97 -1.88 -21.38
N ALA A 166 -4.98 -0.62 -21.79
CA ALA A 166 -3.84 0.04 -22.40
C ALA A 166 -3.39 1.23 -21.54
N SER A 167 -2.14 1.18 -21.10
CA SER A 167 -1.54 2.15 -20.19
C SER A 167 -0.28 2.75 -20.82
N THR A 168 -0.23 4.07 -20.96
CA THR A 168 0.99 4.78 -21.36
C THR A 168 1.34 5.77 -20.27
N ILE A 169 2.54 5.63 -19.72
CA ILE A 169 3.08 6.46 -18.65
C ILE A 169 4.24 7.27 -19.22
N GLN A 170 4.14 8.59 -19.14
CA GLN A 170 5.25 9.48 -19.45
C GLN A 170 6.09 9.63 -18.19
N VAL A 171 7.34 9.19 -18.22
CA VAL A 171 8.33 9.60 -17.21
C VAL A 171 8.95 10.89 -17.71
N VAL A 172 8.83 11.97 -16.94
CA VAL A 172 9.38 13.29 -17.29
C VAL A 172 10.77 13.45 -16.68
N ARG A 173 10.96 12.96 -15.46
CA ARG A 173 12.25 12.87 -14.75
C ARG A 173 12.15 11.89 -13.57
N GLY A 174 13.30 11.49 -13.05
CA GLY A 174 13.43 10.67 -11.85
C GLY A 174 13.42 9.17 -12.17
N MET A 175 12.90 8.35 -11.27
CA MET A 175 13.04 6.89 -11.32
C MET A 175 11.72 6.19 -11.03
N VAL A 176 11.39 5.19 -11.85
CA VAL A 176 10.22 4.34 -11.71
C VAL A 176 10.57 2.86 -11.78
N TYR A 177 9.72 2.03 -11.19
CA TYR A 177 9.73 0.58 -11.34
C TYR A 177 8.37 0.13 -11.86
N VAL A 178 8.35 -0.87 -12.73
CA VAL A 178 7.12 -1.51 -13.21
C VAL A 178 7.21 -3.01 -12.95
N ASN A 179 6.23 -3.56 -12.24
CA ASN A 179 6.06 -5.00 -12.08
C ASN A 179 4.68 -5.40 -12.62
N LEU A 180 4.68 -6.09 -13.77
CA LEU A 180 3.47 -6.41 -14.52
C LEU A 180 3.06 -7.86 -14.34
N GLN A 181 1.76 -8.10 -14.16
CA GLN A 181 1.20 -9.45 -14.09
C GLN A 181 1.15 -10.11 -15.48
N SER A 182 0.82 -11.41 -15.51
CA SER A 182 0.75 -12.20 -16.75
C SER A 182 -0.58 -12.03 -17.50
N THR A 183 -1.11 -10.82 -17.56
CA THR A 183 -2.45 -10.54 -18.09
C THR A 183 -2.42 -10.44 -19.62
N LYS A 184 -2.99 -11.44 -20.31
CA LYS A 184 -3.00 -11.50 -21.77
C LYS A 184 -3.70 -10.29 -22.38
N GLY A 185 -3.05 -9.69 -23.39
CA GLY A 185 -3.60 -8.59 -24.19
C GLY A 185 -3.49 -7.20 -23.55
N ASN A 186 -3.19 -7.08 -22.25
CA ASN A 186 -2.91 -5.77 -21.65
C ASN A 186 -1.64 -5.17 -22.26
N GLU A 187 -1.68 -3.87 -22.54
CA GLU A 187 -0.60 -3.08 -23.11
C GLU A 187 -0.04 -2.12 -22.06
N PHE A 188 1.28 -2.10 -21.88
CA PHE A 188 1.95 -1.18 -20.96
C PHE A 188 3.17 -0.56 -21.63
N VAL A 189 3.21 0.77 -21.66
CA VAL A 189 4.26 1.55 -22.31
C VAL A 189 4.79 2.61 -21.35
N LEU A 190 6.11 2.63 -21.16
CA LEU A 190 6.82 3.76 -20.55
C LEU A 190 7.37 4.66 -21.66
N ARG A 191 7.46 5.97 -21.43
CA ARG A 191 8.05 6.94 -22.37
C ARG A 191 9.00 7.92 -21.68
N ALA A 192 9.99 8.41 -22.43
CA ALA A 192 10.89 9.50 -22.04
C ALA A 192 11.19 10.36 -23.27
N GLY A 193 10.58 11.55 -23.37
CA GLY A 193 10.60 12.32 -24.62
C GLY A 193 9.99 11.53 -25.79
N ASP A 194 10.74 11.38 -26.88
CA ASP A 194 10.36 10.56 -28.03
C ASP A 194 10.52 9.05 -27.78
N GLN A 195 11.43 8.66 -26.88
CA GLN A 195 11.76 7.27 -26.58
C GLN A 195 10.56 6.52 -26.01
N THR A 196 10.35 5.29 -26.51
CA THR A 196 9.18 4.46 -26.22
C THR A 196 9.62 3.07 -25.77
N MET A 197 9.15 2.62 -24.62
CA MET A 197 9.53 1.36 -23.98
C MET A 197 8.27 0.50 -23.79
N THR A 198 8.06 -0.45 -24.69
CA THR A 198 6.98 -1.43 -24.64
C THR A 198 7.36 -2.52 -23.63
N VAL A 199 6.60 -2.64 -22.53
CA VAL A 199 6.91 -3.54 -21.42
C VAL A 199 6.09 -4.82 -21.55
N SER A 200 6.75 -5.97 -21.69
CA SER A 200 6.06 -7.26 -21.83
C SER A 200 5.32 -7.67 -20.54
N PRO A 201 4.22 -8.44 -20.62
CA PRO A 201 3.62 -9.08 -19.44
C PRO A 201 4.63 -9.92 -18.65
N SER A 202 4.45 -10.06 -17.33
CA SER A 202 5.40 -10.73 -16.43
C SER A 202 6.81 -10.10 -16.34
N THR A 203 6.94 -8.83 -16.74
CA THR A 203 8.19 -8.07 -16.63
C THR A 203 8.26 -7.32 -15.30
N HIS A 204 9.44 -7.39 -14.67
CA HIS A 204 9.84 -6.48 -13.61
C HIS A 204 11.07 -5.68 -14.09
N ALA A 205 10.93 -4.36 -14.21
CA ALA A 205 11.97 -3.47 -14.71
C ALA A 205 11.98 -2.11 -14.00
N ARG A 206 13.14 -1.48 -13.93
CA ARG A 206 13.37 -0.10 -13.48
C ARG A 206 13.67 0.79 -14.68
N MET A 207 13.20 2.03 -14.65
CA MET A 207 13.52 3.06 -15.63
C MET A 207 13.88 4.37 -14.92
N THR A 208 15.00 4.96 -15.30
CA THR A 208 15.50 6.24 -14.75
C THR A 208 15.66 7.25 -15.89
N VAL A 209 15.17 8.48 -15.68
CA VAL A 209 15.30 9.62 -16.61
C VAL A 209 15.98 10.77 -15.89
N ALA A 210 17.25 11.04 -16.24
CA ALA A 210 18.08 12.09 -15.64
C ALA A 210 19.14 12.57 -16.64
N ASP A 211 19.53 13.85 -16.56
CA ASP A 211 20.67 14.42 -17.29
C ASP A 211 20.69 14.18 -18.81
N GLY A 212 19.49 14.19 -19.43
CA GLY A 212 19.30 13.92 -20.87
C GLY A 212 19.42 12.45 -21.27
N LYS A 213 19.46 11.52 -20.30
CA LYS A 213 19.59 10.07 -20.50
C LYS A 213 18.39 9.32 -19.92
N THR A 214 18.08 8.20 -20.55
CA THR A 214 17.15 7.18 -20.06
C THR A 214 17.91 5.88 -19.85
N VAL A 215 17.84 5.31 -18.64
CA VAL A 215 18.38 3.99 -18.33
C VAL A 215 17.23 3.03 -18.02
N VAL A 216 17.14 1.93 -18.76
CA VAL A 216 16.16 0.85 -18.54
C VAL A 216 16.91 -0.38 -18.05
N SER A 217 16.54 -0.94 -16.89
CA SER A 217 17.15 -2.13 -16.29
C SER A 217 16.09 -3.20 -16.06
N VAL A 218 16.24 -4.40 -16.63
CA VAL A 218 15.19 -5.45 -16.61
C VAL A 218 15.56 -6.58 -15.65
N PHE A 219 14.94 -6.62 -14.47
CA PHE A 219 15.19 -7.67 -13.46
C PHE A 219 14.55 -9.02 -13.85
N ASN A 220 13.41 -8.99 -14.54
CA ASN A 220 12.71 -10.16 -15.09
C ASN A 220 11.87 -9.77 -16.31
N GLY A 221 11.62 -10.71 -17.24
CA GLY A 221 10.83 -10.44 -18.45
C GLY A 221 11.65 -9.71 -19.53
N SER A 222 11.00 -8.81 -20.27
CA SER A 222 11.64 -8.03 -21.34
C SER A 222 10.96 -6.68 -21.58
N VAL A 223 11.75 -5.73 -22.09
CA VAL A 223 11.29 -4.43 -22.59
C VAL A 223 11.81 -4.25 -24.01
N GLU A 224 10.93 -3.91 -24.95
CA GLU A 224 11.33 -3.45 -26.28
C GLU A 224 11.43 -1.92 -26.25
N ALA A 225 12.64 -1.40 -26.41
CA ALA A 225 12.94 0.02 -26.37
C ALA A 225 13.18 0.57 -27.77
N LYS A 226 12.49 1.66 -28.12
CA LYS A 226 12.53 2.30 -29.44
C LYS A 226 12.95 3.77 -29.32
N HIS A 227 13.85 4.18 -30.20
CA HIS A 227 14.35 5.55 -30.33
C HIS A 227 14.54 5.86 -31.83
N GLY A 228 13.82 6.86 -32.36
CA GLY A 228 13.72 7.07 -33.81
C GLY A 228 13.27 5.81 -34.57
N ALA A 229 14.12 5.32 -35.47
CA ALA A 229 13.91 4.08 -36.24
C ALA A 229 14.51 2.83 -35.58
N GLU A 230 15.38 2.99 -34.58
CA GLU A 230 16.07 1.87 -33.91
C GLU A 230 15.15 1.22 -32.87
N THR A 231 15.23 -0.11 -32.77
CA THR A 231 14.48 -0.91 -31.79
C THR A 231 15.41 -1.94 -31.16
N THR A 232 15.51 -1.93 -29.84
CA THR A 232 16.40 -2.77 -29.03
C THR A 232 15.59 -3.56 -28.01
N LEU A 233 15.72 -4.89 -28.03
CA LEU A 233 15.17 -5.75 -26.99
C LEU A 233 16.12 -5.80 -25.79
N VAL A 234 15.60 -5.48 -24.60
CA VAL A 234 16.32 -5.57 -23.31
C VAL A 234 15.70 -6.71 -22.50
N THR A 235 16.52 -7.67 -22.08
CA THR A 235 16.03 -8.88 -21.38
C THR A 235 16.57 -9.00 -19.95
N LYS A 236 16.15 -10.06 -19.26
CA LYS A 236 16.49 -10.33 -17.85
C LYS A 236 18.00 -10.21 -17.54
N LYS A 237 18.33 -9.35 -16.56
CA LYS A 237 19.67 -8.93 -16.09
C LYS A 237 20.43 -7.99 -17.03
N GLU A 238 19.76 -7.41 -18.03
CA GLU A 238 20.35 -6.43 -18.94
C GLU A 238 19.88 -5.01 -18.58
N SER A 239 20.73 -4.03 -18.87
CA SER A 239 20.37 -2.61 -18.88
C SER A 239 20.69 -1.98 -20.23
N LEU A 240 19.87 -1.06 -20.68
CA LEU A 240 20.07 -0.22 -21.86
C LEU A 240 20.16 1.25 -21.44
N THR A 241 21.12 1.97 -21.98
CA THR A 241 21.16 3.45 -21.91
C THR A 241 20.81 4.06 -23.26
N LEU A 242 19.90 5.02 -23.25
CA LEU A 242 19.53 5.87 -24.38
C LEU A 242 19.83 7.34 -24.05
N GLY A 243 20.32 8.10 -25.01
CA GLY A 243 20.80 9.48 -24.80
C GLY A 243 22.24 9.55 -24.29
N GLY A 244 22.98 10.55 -24.76
CA GLY A 244 24.45 10.61 -24.65
C GLY A 244 25.17 10.06 -25.89
N GLU A 245 26.50 9.93 -25.83
CA GLU A 245 27.34 9.64 -26.99
C GLU A 245 27.25 8.19 -27.52
N GLN A 246 26.76 7.24 -26.72
CA GLN A 246 26.67 5.83 -27.11
C GLN A 246 25.39 5.19 -26.56
N VAL A 247 24.66 4.47 -27.43
CA VAL A 247 23.61 3.53 -27.05
C VAL A 247 24.28 2.19 -26.76
N ALA A 248 24.05 1.63 -25.56
CA ALA A 248 24.68 0.39 -25.14
C ALA A 248 23.74 -0.49 -24.30
N VAL A 249 23.66 -1.77 -24.66
CA VAL A 249 23.10 -2.84 -23.82
C VAL A 249 24.24 -3.47 -23.02
N VAL A 250 24.12 -3.51 -21.70
CA VAL A 250 25.09 -4.13 -20.79
C VAL A 250 24.44 -5.25 -19.98
N LYS A 251 25.15 -6.38 -19.80
CA LYS A 251 24.68 -7.54 -19.02
C LYS A 251 24.91 -7.36 -17.52
N LYS A 252 24.52 -6.18 -17.02
CA LYS A 252 24.61 -5.74 -15.63
C LYS A 252 23.43 -4.83 -15.30
N ILE A 253 23.02 -4.84 -14.05
CA ILE A 253 22.14 -3.83 -13.46
C ILE A 253 22.93 -3.21 -12.30
N GLU A 254 23.09 -1.89 -12.30
CA GLU A 254 23.64 -1.18 -11.13
C GLU A 254 22.55 -1.07 -10.05
N GLU A 255 22.95 -1.20 -8.78
CA GLU A 255 22.05 -1.02 -7.65
C GLU A 255 21.67 0.46 -7.48
N ALA A 256 20.39 0.73 -7.20
CA ALA A 256 19.88 2.06 -6.91
C ALA A 256 19.28 2.15 -5.50
N PRO A 257 19.30 3.32 -4.83
CA PRO A 257 18.80 3.49 -3.46
C PRO A 257 17.33 3.09 -3.22
N SER A 258 16.53 2.92 -4.27
CA SER A 258 15.12 2.50 -4.19
C SER A 258 14.89 1.02 -4.53
N ASP A 259 15.91 0.27 -4.96
CA ASP A 259 15.78 -1.16 -5.31
C ASP A 259 15.36 -2.00 -4.10
N ALA A 260 15.84 -1.63 -2.91
CA ALA A 260 15.40 -2.23 -1.65
C ALA A 260 13.88 -2.08 -1.48
N TRP A 261 13.37 -0.84 -1.44
CA TRP A 261 11.95 -0.52 -1.27
C TRP A 261 11.04 -1.21 -2.31
N ASP A 262 11.44 -1.22 -3.58
CA ASP A 262 10.69 -1.95 -4.60
C ASP A 262 10.61 -3.45 -4.27
N LYS A 263 11.71 -4.06 -3.82
CA LYS A 263 11.72 -5.46 -3.37
C LYS A 263 10.84 -5.67 -2.11
N GLU A 264 10.83 -4.72 -1.17
CA GLU A 264 9.95 -4.76 0.01
C GLU A 264 8.46 -4.81 -0.41
N ALA A 265 8.07 -3.98 -1.38
CA ALA A 265 6.71 -3.91 -1.89
C ALA A 265 6.35 -5.10 -2.81
N ASN A 266 7.30 -5.61 -3.60
CA ASN A 266 7.12 -6.85 -4.36
C ASN A 266 6.92 -8.07 -3.45
N ASP A 267 7.68 -8.18 -2.35
CA ASP A 267 7.47 -9.20 -1.32
C ASP A 267 6.09 -9.06 -0.65
N TYR A 268 5.60 -7.83 -0.43
CA TYR A 268 4.27 -7.57 0.11
C TYR A 268 3.15 -8.07 -0.82
N HIS A 269 3.15 -7.69 -2.10
CA HIS A 269 2.15 -8.18 -3.06
C HIS A 269 2.23 -9.70 -3.21
N ALA A 270 3.43 -10.29 -3.30
CA ALA A 270 3.58 -11.75 -3.41
C ALA A 270 3.00 -12.53 -2.20
N ARG A 271 3.00 -11.95 -1.00
CA ARG A 271 2.41 -12.54 0.21
C ARG A 271 0.89 -12.39 0.25
N TYR A 272 0.36 -11.21 -0.10
CA TYR A 272 -1.03 -10.85 0.21
C TYR A 272 -1.98 -10.74 -0.99
N SER A 273 -1.51 -10.72 -2.25
CA SER A 273 -2.39 -10.63 -3.43
C SER A 273 -3.12 -11.94 -3.79
N GLN A 274 -3.12 -12.93 -2.89
CA GLN A 274 -3.76 -14.24 -3.11
C GLN A 274 -5.28 -14.09 -3.28
N ALA A 275 -5.81 -14.72 -4.33
CA ALA A 275 -7.21 -14.60 -4.72
C ALA A 275 -8.16 -15.12 -3.63
N ASN A 276 -8.96 -14.23 -3.06
CA ASN A 276 -9.94 -14.57 -2.03
C ASN A 276 -11.29 -14.92 -2.70
N ALA A 277 -11.75 -16.16 -2.53
CA ALA A 277 -12.98 -16.65 -3.16
C ALA A 277 -14.24 -15.85 -2.76
N LEU A 278 -14.25 -15.21 -1.58
CA LEU A 278 -15.35 -14.35 -1.14
C LEU A 278 -15.38 -13.00 -1.90
N VAL A 279 -14.26 -12.60 -2.51
CA VAL A 279 -14.08 -11.35 -3.26
C VAL A 279 -14.13 -11.58 -4.78
N ALA A 280 -14.41 -12.81 -5.22
CA ALA A 280 -14.35 -13.19 -6.63
C ALA A 280 -15.40 -12.45 -7.50
N GLY A 281 -14.96 -11.98 -8.68
CA GLY A 281 -15.85 -11.51 -9.75
C GLY A 281 -15.71 -10.05 -10.20
N GLY A 282 -14.83 -9.24 -9.60
CA GLY A 282 -14.70 -7.81 -9.90
C GLY A 282 -13.30 -7.35 -10.33
N SER A 283 -12.37 -7.24 -9.38
CA SER A 283 -10.99 -6.78 -9.63
C SER A 283 -10.05 -7.20 -8.48
N THR A 284 -8.74 -7.20 -8.75
CA THR A 284 -7.70 -7.61 -7.79
C THR A 284 -6.99 -6.46 -7.09
N TYR A 285 -7.13 -5.19 -7.52
CA TYR A 285 -6.49 -4.07 -6.84
C TYR A 285 -7.05 -3.81 -5.43
N GLY A 286 -6.15 -3.56 -4.47
CA GLY A 286 -6.44 -3.42 -3.05
C GLY A 286 -6.64 -4.74 -2.30
N LEU A 287 -6.61 -5.90 -2.98
CA LEU A 287 -6.79 -7.21 -2.32
C LEU A 287 -5.65 -7.52 -1.33
N SER A 288 -4.42 -7.09 -1.63
CA SER A 288 -3.27 -7.20 -0.72
C SER A 288 -3.53 -6.50 0.62
N ASP A 289 -4.12 -5.29 0.59
CA ASP A 289 -4.43 -4.56 1.81
C ASP A 289 -5.62 -5.18 2.57
N LEU A 290 -6.65 -5.69 1.88
CA LEU A 290 -7.73 -6.43 2.53
C LEU A 290 -7.24 -7.69 3.26
N ASN A 291 -6.32 -8.43 2.64
CA ASN A 291 -5.75 -9.64 3.22
C ASN A 291 -4.70 -9.37 4.31
N TYR A 292 -4.13 -8.16 4.38
CA TYR A 292 -3.20 -7.77 5.45
C TYR A 292 -3.88 -7.07 6.63
N TYR A 293 -4.74 -6.08 6.38
CA TYR A 293 -5.31 -5.19 7.39
C TYR A 293 -6.63 -5.66 8.00
N GLY A 294 -7.15 -6.83 7.62
CA GLY A 294 -8.37 -7.38 8.21
C GLY A 294 -8.58 -8.85 7.88
N ASN A 295 -9.77 -9.35 8.20
CA ASN A 295 -10.19 -10.72 7.91
C ASN A 295 -11.68 -10.81 7.56
N PHE A 296 -12.04 -11.90 6.87
CA PHE A 296 -13.43 -12.34 6.80
C PHE A 296 -13.83 -13.08 8.08
N ILE A 297 -15.01 -12.75 8.58
CA ILE A 297 -15.67 -13.33 9.74
C ILE A 297 -16.96 -14.00 9.25
N ASN A 298 -17.28 -15.17 9.80
CA ASN A 298 -18.55 -15.84 9.59
C ASN A 298 -19.52 -15.43 10.70
N GLY A 299 -20.46 -14.53 10.37
CA GLY A 299 -21.51 -14.06 11.29
C GLY A 299 -22.73 -14.97 11.37
N GLY A 300 -22.61 -16.25 11.00
CA GLY A 300 -23.70 -17.22 11.05
C GLY A 300 -24.88 -16.80 10.17
N ALA A 301 -25.97 -16.37 10.79
CA ALA A 301 -27.18 -15.88 10.10
C ALA A 301 -26.94 -14.64 9.21
N PHE A 302 -25.84 -13.90 9.43
CA PHE A 302 -25.43 -12.76 8.59
C PHE A 302 -24.56 -13.15 7.38
N GLY A 303 -24.16 -14.41 7.28
CA GLY A 303 -23.17 -14.88 6.31
C GLY A 303 -21.76 -14.35 6.59
N SER A 304 -20.92 -14.32 5.56
CA SER A 304 -19.56 -13.78 5.65
C SER A 304 -19.52 -12.27 5.41
N PHE A 305 -18.70 -11.57 6.18
CA PHE A 305 -18.33 -10.17 5.96
C PHE A 305 -16.87 -9.94 6.38
N TRP A 306 -16.23 -8.92 5.83
CA TRP A 306 -14.87 -8.52 6.18
C TRP A 306 -14.89 -7.42 7.24
N GLN A 307 -13.97 -7.46 8.21
CA GLN A 307 -13.72 -6.36 9.14
C GLN A 307 -12.22 -6.00 9.16
N PRO A 308 -11.87 -4.71 9.27
CA PRO A 308 -10.49 -4.28 9.51
C PRO A 308 -10.09 -4.59 10.95
N TYR A 309 -8.82 -4.96 11.14
CA TYR A 309 -8.21 -5.07 12.46
C TYR A 309 -8.15 -3.70 13.16
N LEU A 310 -7.96 -3.72 14.49
CA LEU A 310 -7.78 -2.51 15.31
C LEU A 310 -9.01 -1.57 15.33
N ILE A 311 -10.21 -2.10 15.16
CA ILE A 311 -11.47 -1.37 15.38
C ILE A 311 -11.99 -1.51 16.81
N GLY A 312 -13.05 -0.76 17.12
CA GLY A 312 -13.83 -0.87 18.35
C GLY A 312 -15.25 -0.34 18.11
N ALA A 313 -16.11 -0.43 19.12
CA ALA A 313 -17.54 -0.09 19.00
C ALA A 313 -17.84 1.36 18.57
N GLY A 314 -16.87 2.29 18.71
CA GLY A 314 -16.98 3.67 18.26
C GLY A 314 -16.45 3.93 16.84
N TRP A 315 -15.84 2.94 16.18
CA TRP A 315 -15.39 3.08 14.79
C TRP A 315 -16.56 2.94 13.80
N ASN A 316 -16.51 3.67 12.69
CA ASN A 316 -17.42 3.57 11.55
C ASN A 316 -16.63 3.92 10.27
N PRO A 317 -16.81 3.20 9.15
CA PRO A 317 -16.08 3.43 7.90
C PRO A 317 -16.12 4.88 7.40
N TYR A 318 -17.26 5.56 7.51
CA TYR A 318 -17.49 6.89 6.91
C TYR A 318 -17.28 8.06 7.87
N LEU A 319 -16.58 7.86 9.00
CA LEU A 319 -16.26 8.95 9.92
C LEU A 319 -15.29 9.97 9.30
N ASN A 320 -14.28 9.48 8.57
CA ASN A 320 -13.13 10.27 8.14
C ASN A 320 -12.76 9.93 6.69
N GLY A 321 -12.48 10.95 5.87
CA GLY A 321 -12.09 10.82 4.47
C GLY A 321 -12.10 12.15 3.73
N VAL A 322 -11.86 12.12 2.42
CA VAL A 322 -11.82 13.33 1.58
C VAL A 322 -12.73 13.16 0.37
N TRP A 323 -13.53 14.18 0.10
CA TRP A 323 -14.23 14.34 -1.16
C TRP A 323 -13.29 14.94 -2.20
N ALA A 324 -12.90 14.12 -3.17
CA ALA A 324 -12.00 14.52 -4.23
C ALA A 324 -12.81 14.80 -5.52
N LEU A 325 -12.77 16.04 -6.00
CA LEU A 325 -13.42 16.46 -7.24
C LEU A 325 -12.66 15.90 -8.45
N TYR A 326 -13.36 15.18 -9.34
CA TYR A 326 -12.86 14.75 -10.64
C TYR A 326 -13.66 15.46 -11.75
N PRO A 327 -12.99 16.23 -12.63
CA PRO A 327 -13.65 16.87 -13.77
C PRO A 327 -14.46 15.88 -14.60
N GLY A 328 -15.70 16.23 -14.93
CA GLY A 328 -16.63 15.37 -15.68
C GLY A 328 -17.28 14.22 -14.90
N ALA A 329 -16.82 13.91 -13.67
CA ALA A 329 -17.37 12.81 -12.85
C ALA A 329 -17.98 13.27 -11.51
N GLY A 330 -17.61 14.45 -11.00
CA GLY A 330 -18.09 14.97 -9.71
C GLY A 330 -17.18 14.58 -8.54
N TYR A 331 -17.73 14.52 -7.32
CA TYR A 331 -16.97 14.20 -6.12
C TYR A 331 -16.93 12.69 -5.85
N SER A 332 -15.73 12.12 -5.85
CA SER A 332 -15.45 10.76 -5.35
C SER A 332 -15.19 10.81 -3.85
N TRP A 333 -15.67 9.82 -3.09
CA TRP A 333 -15.21 9.61 -1.71
C TRP A 333 -13.84 8.94 -1.72
N VAL A 334 -12.90 9.41 -0.91
CA VAL A 334 -11.58 8.79 -0.77
C VAL A 334 -11.32 8.49 0.71
N SER A 335 -11.18 7.19 1.01
CA SER A 335 -10.91 6.70 2.37
C SER A 335 -9.43 6.90 2.75
N PRO A 336 -9.11 7.30 4.00
CA PRO A 336 -7.74 7.42 4.48
C PRO A 336 -7.16 6.05 4.92
N TYR A 337 -8.02 5.07 5.19
CA TYR A 337 -7.63 3.73 5.63
C TYR A 337 -6.91 2.97 4.49
N PRO A 338 -5.79 2.26 4.74
CA PRO A 338 -4.93 1.72 3.67
C PRO A 338 -5.60 0.66 2.78
N TRP A 339 -6.54 -0.10 3.35
CA TRP A 339 -7.42 -1.05 2.66
C TRP A 339 -8.61 -0.42 1.93
N GLY A 340 -8.79 0.90 2.06
CA GLY A 340 -9.99 1.66 1.72
C GLY A 340 -10.28 1.88 0.24
N TRP A 341 -9.83 0.99 -0.64
CA TRP A 341 -10.21 1.00 -2.06
C TRP A 341 -11.41 0.10 -2.30
N LEU A 342 -11.18 -1.21 -2.29
CA LEU A 342 -12.20 -2.16 -2.72
C LEU A 342 -13.50 -2.06 -1.90
N PRO A 343 -13.48 -1.83 -0.57
CA PRO A 343 -14.70 -1.65 0.23
C PRO A 343 -15.52 -0.38 0.00
N TYR A 344 -15.02 0.57 -0.78
CA TYR A 344 -15.74 1.80 -1.13
C TYR A 344 -16.11 1.80 -2.61
N HIS A 345 -15.26 1.24 -3.47
CA HIS A 345 -15.55 1.13 -4.89
C HIS A 345 -16.38 -0.12 -5.27
N SER A 346 -16.59 -1.09 -4.36
CA SER A 346 -17.52 -2.20 -4.54
C SER A 346 -18.06 -2.72 -3.20
N GLY A 347 -19.03 -3.64 -3.25
CA GLY A 347 -19.67 -4.21 -2.06
C GLY A 347 -20.49 -3.19 -1.24
N ASN A 348 -20.75 -3.52 0.02
CA ASN A 348 -21.65 -2.76 0.90
C ASN A 348 -21.16 -2.79 2.36
N TRP A 349 -21.16 -1.64 3.04
CA TRP A 349 -20.97 -1.56 4.49
C TRP A 349 -22.28 -1.68 5.25
N SER A 350 -22.33 -2.58 6.23
CA SER A 350 -23.47 -2.75 7.14
C SER A 350 -23.01 -2.99 8.58
N PHE A 351 -23.85 -2.63 9.54
CA PHE A 351 -23.63 -2.85 10.97
C PHE A 351 -24.34 -4.13 11.41
N PHE A 352 -23.55 -5.08 11.87
CA PHE A 352 -23.97 -6.40 12.32
C PHE A 352 -24.03 -6.38 13.87
N PRO A 353 -25.22 -6.55 14.48
CA PRO A 353 -25.34 -6.60 15.94
C PRO A 353 -24.40 -7.66 16.55
N GLY A 354 -23.64 -7.27 17.58
CA GLY A 354 -22.61 -8.11 18.21
C GLY A 354 -21.22 -8.09 17.55
N TYR A 355 -21.09 -7.61 16.31
CA TYR A 355 -19.81 -7.56 15.57
C TYR A 355 -19.40 -6.13 15.16
N GLY A 356 -20.34 -5.20 15.01
CA GLY A 356 -20.08 -3.83 14.55
C GLY A 356 -20.12 -3.70 13.02
N TRP A 357 -19.37 -2.74 12.48
CA TRP A 357 -19.33 -2.49 11.03
C TRP A 357 -18.50 -3.53 10.27
N GLY A 358 -19.11 -4.15 9.26
CA GLY A 358 -18.45 -5.06 8.33
C GLY A 358 -18.81 -4.76 6.88
N TRP A 359 -17.93 -5.17 5.97
CA TRP A 359 -18.11 -5.04 4.53
C TRP A 359 -18.50 -6.38 3.90
N GLN A 360 -19.53 -6.38 3.05
CA GLN A 360 -19.89 -7.53 2.24
C GLN A 360 -19.53 -7.27 0.76
N PRO A 361 -18.66 -8.09 0.15
CA PRO A 361 -18.33 -7.99 -1.28
C PRO A 361 -19.55 -8.27 -2.17
N GLY A 362 -19.53 -7.71 -3.38
CA GLY A 362 -20.57 -7.89 -4.39
C GLY A 362 -20.91 -6.60 -5.14
N GLY A 363 -21.88 -6.68 -6.05
CA GLY A 363 -22.25 -5.57 -6.93
C GLY A 363 -21.20 -5.29 -8.02
N ALA A 364 -21.43 -4.23 -8.79
CA ALA A 364 -20.48 -3.74 -9.78
C ALA A 364 -19.38 -2.87 -9.14
N PHE A 365 -18.31 -2.61 -9.89
CA PHE A 365 -17.31 -1.61 -9.51
C PHE A 365 -17.83 -0.20 -9.85
N ASN A 366 -17.93 0.67 -8.84
CA ASN A 366 -18.61 1.97 -8.93
C ASN A 366 -17.79 3.08 -9.63
N GLY A 367 -16.53 2.80 -10.01
CA GLY A 367 -15.67 3.81 -10.64
C GLY A 367 -15.41 4.99 -9.70
N LEU A 368 -15.55 6.22 -10.22
CA LEU A 368 -15.49 7.44 -9.41
C LEU A 368 -16.80 7.71 -8.64
N ASN A 369 -17.92 7.11 -9.04
CA ASN A 369 -19.23 7.30 -8.40
C ASN A 369 -19.39 6.41 -7.13
N ASN A 370 -18.31 6.27 -6.36
CA ASN A 370 -18.19 5.31 -5.26
C ASN A 370 -18.98 5.70 -3.99
N ALA A 371 -19.51 6.92 -3.93
CA ALA A 371 -20.42 7.36 -2.88
C ALA A 371 -21.88 6.89 -3.08
N ALA A 372 -22.29 6.62 -4.32
CA ALA A 372 -23.69 6.50 -4.70
C ALA A 372 -24.23 5.06 -4.61
N SER A 373 -24.20 4.46 -3.41
CA SER A 373 -24.86 3.18 -3.10
C SER A 373 -25.91 3.26 -1.98
N GLY A 374 -26.46 4.46 -1.74
CA GLY A 374 -27.66 4.66 -0.91
C GLY A 374 -28.96 4.06 -1.47
N GLY A 375 -28.90 3.36 -2.61
CA GLY A 375 -30.01 2.59 -3.16
C GLY A 375 -30.33 1.38 -2.28
N VAL A 376 -31.55 1.34 -1.74
CA VAL A 376 -32.02 0.19 -0.95
C VAL A 376 -32.22 -1.00 -1.87
N ALA A 377 -31.25 -1.93 -1.89
CA ALA A 377 -31.37 -3.22 -2.56
C ALA A 377 -32.31 -4.18 -1.77
N SER A 378 -33.58 -3.80 -1.65
CA SER A 378 -34.64 -4.63 -1.06
C SER A 378 -35.04 -5.75 -2.03
N GLY A 379 -34.23 -6.81 -2.11
CA GLY A 379 -34.52 -7.95 -2.99
C GLY A 379 -33.30 -8.72 -3.49
N GLY A 380 -32.46 -9.23 -2.59
CA GLY A 380 -31.51 -10.31 -2.88
C GLY A 380 -31.99 -11.59 -2.20
N GLY A 381 -32.82 -12.39 -2.87
CA GLY A 381 -33.54 -13.48 -2.22
C GLY A 381 -32.65 -14.65 -1.77
N VAL A 382 -32.81 -15.09 -0.51
CA VAL A 382 -32.28 -16.38 -0.06
C VAL A 382 -33.07 -17.51 -0.71
N ALA A 383 -32.39 -18.33 -1.52
CA ALA A 383 -32.97 -19.55 -2.09
C ALA A 383 -32.99 -20.67 -1.03
N GLY A 384 -33.91 -20.56 -0.07
CA GLY A 384 -34.06 -21.50 1.03
C GLY A 384 -35.10 -21.01 2.04
N GLY A 385 -36.35 -21.42 1.85
CA GLY A 385 -37.47 -20.96 2.68
C GLY A 385 -37.51 -21.61 4.06
N LEU A 386 -37.28 -20.81 5.11
CA LEU A 386 -37.74 -21.09 6.47
C LEU A 386 -38.47 -19.86 7.01
N VAL A 387 -39.68 -20.07 7.53
CA VAL A 387 -40.53 -19.00 8.09
C VAL A 387 -40.29 -18.92 9.60
N GLY A 388 -40.20 -17.72 10.15
CA GLY A 388 -40.44 -17.50 11.58
C GLY A 388 -39.24 -17.18 12.48
N THR A 389 -38.11 -16.72 11.95
CA THR A 389 -37.08 -16.04 12.77
C THR A 389 -36.97 -14.57 12.39
N ALA A 390 -36.79 -13.71 13.41
CA ALA A 390 -36.51 -12.29 13.20
C ALA A 390 -35.04 -12.12 12.76
N VAL A 391 -34.79 -12.30 11.45
CA VAL A 391 -33.47 -12.03 10.88
C VAL A 391 -33.17 -10.54 11.05
N HIS A 392 -32.28 -10.21 11.99
CA HIS A 392 -31.80 -8.85 12.22
C HIS A 392 -31.09 -8.34 10.95
N SER A 393 -31.84 -7.68 10.08
CA SER A 393 -31.30 -7.10 8.85
C SER A 393 -30.24 -6.07 9.23
N PRO A 394 -28.98 -6.24 8.81
CA PRO A 394 -27.88 -5.41 9.30
C PRO A 394 -28.06 -3.97 8.79
N LEU A 395 -27.82 -3.00 9.67
CA LEU A 395 -28.12 -1.60 9.36
C LEU A 395 -27.10 -1.06 8.36
N ARG A 396 -27.54 -0.69 7.16
CA ARG A 396 -26.66 -0.08 6.16
C ARG A 396 -26.08 1.24 6.68
N ALA A 397 -24.84 1.51 6.30
CA ALA A 397 -24.23 2.80 6.59
C ALA A 397 -24.97 3.94 5.88
N ALA A 398 -25.10 5.08 6.55
CA ALA A 398 -25.40 6.32 5.87
C ALA A 398 -24.15 6.70 5.05
N SER A 399 -24.24 6.60 3.72
CA SER A 399 -23.20 7.12 2.83
C SER A 399 -22.98 8.62 3.14
N PRO A 400 -21.72 9.08 3.23
CA PRO A 400 -21.43 10.48 3.46
C PRO A 400 -22.02 11.29 2.30
N GLN A 401 -22.49 12.49 2.58
CA GLN A 401 -23.09 13.34 1.56
C GLN A 401 -22.01 14.12 0.82
N ALA A 402 -22.07 14.07 -0.52
CA ALA A 402 -21.14 14.78 -1.38
C ALA A 402 -21.31 16.31 -1.21
N PRO A 403 -20.23 17.11 -1.28
CA PRO A 403 -20.33 18.56 -1.23
C PRO A 403 -21.16 19.12 -2.38
N THR A 404 -21.78 20.28 -2.16
CA THR A 404 -22.40 21.06 -3.22
C THR A 404 -21.34 21.55 -4.23
N ALA A 405 -21.75 21.77 -5.48
CA ALA A 405 -20.87 22.29 -6.52
C ALA A 405 -20.19 23.61 -6.06
N GLY A 406 -18.86 23.69 -6.21
CA GLY A 406 -18.06 24.85 -5.82
C GLY A 406 -17.41 24.78 -4.44
N ALA A 407 -17.61 23.70 -3.66
CA ALA A 407 -17.07 23.57 -2.29
C ALA A 407 -15.53 23.40 -2.20
N GLY A 408 -14.81 23.38 -3.33
CA GLY A 408 -13.37 23.14 -3.41
C GLY A 408 -13.01 21.83 -4.11
N SER A 409 -11.76 21.69 -4.51
CA SER A 409 -11.25 20.51 -5.24
C SER A 409 -11.05 19.28 -4.35
N LEU A 410 -10.72 19.51 -3.07
CA LEU A 410 -10.59 18.55 -2.00
C LEU A 410 -11.40 19.08 -0.80
N VAL A 411 -12.37 18.32 -0.31
CA VAL A 411 -13.17 18.70 0.87
C VAL A 411 -13.04 17.63 1.94
N LEU A 412 -12.39 17.97 3.05
CA LEU A 412 -12.16 17.06 4.17
C LEU A 412 -13.47 16.78 4.92
N ALA A 413 -13.82 15.51 5.07
CA ALA A 413 -14.82 15.02 6.00
C ALA A 413 -14.10 14.38 7.19
N ASN A 414 -14.15 15.03 8.35
CA ASN A 414 -13.41 14.61 9.56
C ASN A 414 -14.34 14.72 10.77
N ASN A 415 -15.28 13.78 10.88
CA ASN A 415 -16.36 13.83 11.87
C ASN A 415 -15.87 13.48 13.29
N THR A 416 -14.67 12.91 13.42
CA THR A 416 -14.07 12.46 14.68
C THR A 416 -12.55 12.60 14.62
N PRO A 417 -11.85 12.87 15.74
CA PRO A 417 -10.39 12.81 15.77
C PRO A 417 -9.87 11.45 15.30
N MET A 418 -9.07 11.43 14.22
CA MET A 418 -8.49 10.20 13.69
C MET A 418 -7.48 9.59 14.67
N VAL A 419 -7.62 8.28 14.93
CA VAL A 419 -6.69 7.51 15.77
C VAL A 419 -5.64 6.85 14.87
N PHE A 420 -4.36 7.03 15.19
CA PHE A 420 -3.25 6.42 14.47
C PHE A 420 -2.47 5.47 15.38
N SER A 421 -2.15 4.28 14.87
CA SER A 421 -1.08 3.45 15.42
C SER A 421 0.26 4.03 14.95
N LYS A 422 1.22 4.20 15.85
CA LYS A 422 2.49 4.90 15.58
C LYS A 422 3.53 4.61 16.66
N GLU A 423 4.77 5.08 16.49
CA GLU A 423 5.67 5.18 17.63
C GLU A 423 5.20 6.21 18.67
N ASP A 424 5.38 5.86 19.94
CA ASP A 424 5.32 6.79 21.08
C ASP A 424 6.72 7.32 21.45
N LYS A 425 7.75 6.48 21.26
CA LYS A 425 9.18 6.75 21.47
C LYS A 425 10.01 5.91 20.48
N PRO A 426 11.26 6.30 20.18
CA PRO A 426 12.10 5.58 19.23
C PRO A 426 12.22 4.09 19.57
N GLY A 427 11.90 3.22 18.62
CA GLY A 427 11.99 1.78 18.78
C GLY A 427 10.80 1.12 19.50
N ASN A 428 9.70 1.84 19.75
CA ASN A 428 8.47 1.25 20.30
C ASN A 428 7.25 1.70 19.50
N PHE A 429 6.63 0.77 18.78
CA PHE A 429 5.42 1.03 18.00
C PHE A 429 4.18 0.62 18.80
N VAL A 430 3.21 1.53 18.91
CA VAL A 430 1.96 1.33 19.65
C VAL A 430 0.78 1.20 18.68
N PHE A 431 0.14 0.04 18.71
CA PHE A 431 -1.12 -0.23 18.04
C PHE A 431 -2.28 0.31 18.85
N GLN A 432 -3.18 1.07 18.21
CA GLN A 432 -4.26 1.79 18.88
C GLN A 432 -5.65 1.29 18.42
N LYS A 433 -6.56 1.05 19.38
CA LYS A 433 -7.95 0.67 19.09
C LYS A 433 -8.71 1.83 18.43
N ASN A 434 -9.58 1.49 17.48
CA ASN A 434 -10.26 2.40 16.53
C ASN A 434 -9.36 3.02 15.45
N SER A 435 -8.07 2.65 15.34
CA SER A 435 -7.23 3.10 14.22
C SER A 435 -7.58 2.44 12.88
N ALA A 436 -8.20 1.26 12.89
CA ALA A 436 -8.55 0.49 11.69
C ALA A 436 -7.38 0.32 10.70
N GLY A 437 -6.14 0.20 11.22
CA GLY A 437 -4.91 0.10 10.43
C GLY A 437 -4.22 1.42 10.08
N LEU A 438 -4.78 2.59 10.43
CA LEU A 438 -4.10 3.88 10.22
C LEU A 438 -2.74 3.93 10.91
N GLY A 439 -1.71 4.29 10.15
CA GLY A 439 -0.31 4.36 10.59
C GLY A 439 0.41 3.02 10.74
N VAL A 440 -0.29 1.88 10.61
CA VAL A 440 0.34 0.55 10.56
C VAL A 440 0.95 0.34 9.17
N PRO A 441 2.28 0.15 9.03
CA PRO A 441 2.89 -0.05 7.73
C PRO A 441 2.57 -1.41 7.13
N ARG A 442 2.49 -1.48 5.80
CA ARG A 442 2.29 -2.72 5.04
C ARG A 442 3.34 -3.77 5.39
N GLY A 443 2.90 -4.99 5.71
CA GLY A 443 3.72 -6.21 5.82
C GLY A 443 4.82 -6.24 6.90
N SER A 444 5.09 -5.16 7.63
CA SER A 444 6.31 -5.04 8.45
C SER A 444 6.17 -5.44 9.91
N LEU A 445 4.96 -5.34 10.47
CA LEU A 445 4.72 -5.43 11.91
C LEU A 445 4.05 -6.76 12.33
N GLY A 446 4.37 -7.84 11.62
CA GLY A 446 3.96 -9.19 11.99
C GLY A 446 2.46 -9.50 11.80
N SER A 447 1.94 -10.40 12.66
CA SER A 447 0.62 -11.03 12.52
C SER A 447 -0.49 -10.13 13.10
N LEU A 448 -1.01 -9.21 12.28
CA LEU A 448 -1.98 -8.19 12.73
C LEU A 448 -3.25 -8.78 13.38
N ASN A 449 -3.65 -10.00 13.05
CA ASN A 449 -4.76 -10.69 13.71
C ASN A 449 -4.52 -10.90 15.21
N LYS A 450 -3.35 -11.46 15.60
CA LYS A 450 -2.97 -11.70 17.00
C LYS A 450 -2.90 -10.38 17.77
N ILE A 451 -2.32 -9.35 17.13
CA ILE A 451 -2.20 -8.00 17.68
C ILE A 451 -3.58 -7.37 17.87
N SER A 452 -4.50 -7.53 16.90
CA SER A 452 -5.87 -7.02 16.99
C SER A 452 -6.64 -7.62 18.16
N SER A 453 -6.54 -8.93 18.41
CA SER A 453 -7.18 -9.56 19.57
C SER A 453 -6.64 -9.05 20.91
N HIS A 454 -5.33 -8.73 20.99
CA HIS A 454 -4.76 -8.09 22.18
C HIS A 454 -5.25 -6.66 22.36
N VAL A 455 -5.26 -5.86 21.29
CA VAL A 455 -5.74 -4.46 21.26
C VAL A 455 -7.24 -4.39 21.57
N GLU A 456 -8.02 -5.40 21.16
CA GLU A 456 -9.44 -5.48 21.47
C GLU A 456 -9.68 -5.61 22.98
N GLN A 457 -8.91 -6.45 23.66
CA GLN A 457 -8.99 -6.66 25.11
C GLN A 457 -8.42 -5.49 25.92
N HIS A 458 -7.24 -4.97 25.55
CA HIS A 458 -6.45 -4.04 26.36
C HIS A 458 -6.45 -2.58 25.85
N GLY A 459 -7.18 -2.28 24.77
CA GLY A 459 -7.25 -0.94 24.16
C GLY A 459 -6.02 -0.54 23.34
N SER A 460 -4.86 -1.12 23.61
CA SER A 460 -3.63 -0.96 22.83
C SER A 460 -2.73 -2.19 22.92
N ALA A 461 -1.66 -2.20 22.11
CA ALA A 461 -0.55 -3.13 22.23
C ALA A 461 0.75 -2.43 21.81
N SER A 462 1.84 -2.68 22.52
CA SER A 462 3.16 -2.16 22.19
C SER A 462 4.04 -3.26 21.62
N MET A 463 4.83 -2.95 20.60
CA MET A 463 5.81 -3.85 20.03
C MET A 463 7.13 -3.10 19.83
N GLN A 464 8.23 -3.73 20.25
CA GLN A 464 9.56 -3.21 19.96
C GLN A 464 9.80 -3.22 18.45
N VAL A 465 10.33 -2.11 17.93
CA VAL A 465 10.70 -1.94 16.53
C VAL A 465 12.12 -1.40 16.44
N TYR A 466 12.73 -1.46 15.26
CA TYR A 466 13.99 -0.78 14.97
C TYR A 466 13.88 0.09 13.73
N ALA A 467 14.60 1.21 13.76
CA ALA A 467 14.79 2.07 12.61
C ALA A 467 15.97 1.56 11.75
N ALA A 468 15.69 0.99 10.57
CA ALA A 468 16.68 0.77 9.53
C ALA A 468 16.84 2.03 8.68
N VAL A 469 18.05 2.59 8.66
CA VAL A 469 18.46 3.62 7.69
C VAL A 469 18.94 2.90 6.42
N PRO A 470 18.65 3.40 5.21
CA PRO A 470 19.23 2.84 3.99
C PRO A 470 20.76 2.80 4.06
N SER A 471 21.36 1.66 3.69
CA SER A 471 22.82 1.52 3.66
C SER A 471 23.40 2.40 2.56
N ALA A 472 24.12 3.45 2.93
CA ALA A 472 24.91 4.21 1.98
C ALA A 472 26.08 3.33 1.48
N GLY A 473 26.07 3.01 0.18
CA GLY A 473 27.20 2.36 -0.49
C GLY A 473 28.50 3.16 -0.26
N GLY A 474 29.62 2.44 -0.15
CA GLY A 474 30.86 2.99 0.41
C GLY A 474 31.40 4.25 -0.27
N MET A 475 31.60 5.29 0.54
CA MET A 475 32.44 6.49 0.32
C MET A 475 32.61 7.01 -1.12
N ALA A 476 31.80 8.02 -1.47
CA ALA A 476 32.24 9.11 -2.34
C ALA A 476 31.78 10.45 -1.73
N SER A 477 32.72 11.32 -1.35
CA SER A 477 32.40 12.54 -0.58
C SER A 477 31.95 13.70 -1.47
N SER A 478 30.64 13.91 -1.55
CA SER A 478 30.03 15.18 -2.00
C SER A 478 28.82 15.52 -1.10
N HIS A 479 28.53 16.81 -0.93
CA HIS A 479 27.50 17.28 0.01
C HIS A 479 26.09 17.14 -0.60
N GLY A 480 25.46 16.00 -0.34
CA GLY A 480 24.07 15.74 -0.72
C GLY A 480 23.46 14.68 0.19
N GLY A 481 22.98 15.10 1.36
CA GLY A 481 22.40 14.22 2.39
C GLY A 481 21.04 13.67 1.98
N ASN A 482 21.00 12.77 0.99
CA ASN A 482 19.77 12.17 0.49
C ASN A 482 19.31 11.05 1.45
N SER A 483 18.75 11.46 2.59
CA SER A 483 18.02 10.58 3.49
C SER A 483 16.86 9.93 2.73
N GLY A 484 17.07 8.69 2.29
CA GLY A 484 15.98 7.82 1.91
C GLY A 484 15.00 7.65 3.08
N PRO A 485 13.80 7.11 2.84
CA PRO A 485 12.76 7.08 3.83
C PRO A 485 13.29 6.27 5.01
N VAL A 486 13.09 6.75 6.23
CA VAL A 486 13.03 5.82 7.35
C VAL A 486 11.69 5.08 7.21
N THR A 487 11.54 3.81 7.53
CA THR A 487 12.58 2.87 7.92
C THR A 487 12.29 2.17 9.30
N LEU A 488 11.07 1.95 9.85
CA LEU A 488 10.68 1.21 11.11
C LEU A 488 10.12 -0.26 10.98
N ARG A 489 10.63 -1.27 11.73
CA ARG A 489 10.29 -2.73 11.60
C ARG A 489 10.22 -3.52 12.92
N ALA A 490 9.44 -4.60 13.00
CA ALA A 490 9.38 -5.47 14.19
C ALA A 490 10.75 -5.98 14.67
N GLY A 491 11.06 -5.79 15.95
CA GLY A 491 12.30 -6.24 16.59
C GLY A 491 12.30 -7.74 16.90
N ALA A 492 13.47 -8.37 16.80
CA ALA A 492 13.66 -9.73 17.28
C ALA A 492 13.75 -9.74 18.83
N PRO A 493 13.24 -10.78 19.51
CA PRO A 493 13.56 -10.99 20.91
C PRO A 493 15.07 -11.20 21.04
N MET A 494 15.74 -10.45 21.93
CA MET A 494 17.15 -10.69 22.22
C MET A 494 17.29 -12.05 22.88
N GLN A 495 17.90 -13.01 22.19
CA GLN A 495 18.40 -14.23 22.83
C GLN A 495 19.36 -13.81 23.94
N SER A 496 19.13 -14.34 25.15
CA SER A 496 19.94 -14.01 26.31
C SER A 496 21.38 -14.50 26.12
N ALA A 497 22.28 -13.58 25.75
CA ALA A 497 23.71 -13.84 25.61
C ALA A 497 24.35 -14.05 27.00
N ASN A 498 24.12 -15.24 27.57
CA ASN A 498 24.60 -15.57 28.91
C ASN A 498 26.11 -15.78 28.88
N THR A 499 26.81 -15.18 29.84
CA THR A 499 28.24 -14.88 29.72
C THR A 499 29.15 -15.91 30.37
N SER A 500 30.25 -16.29 29.69
CA SER A 500 31.45 -16.80 30.35
C SER A 500 32.74 -16.56 29.53
N ASN A 501 33.55 -15.61 29.99
CA ASN A 501 35.01 -15.63 29.78
C ASN A 501 35.60 -16.81 30.62
N ALA A 502 36.80 -17.35 30.45
CA ALA A 502 37.99 -17.05 29.63
C ALA A 502 38.83 -18.37 29.54
N PRO A 503 40.15 -18.34 29.26
CA PRO A 503 40.90 -17.69 28.19
C PRO A 503 41.60 -18.74 27.28
N ALA A 504 42.29 -18.32 26.22
CA ALA A 504 43.07 -19.22 25.38
C ALA A 504 44.46 -19.55 25.97
N SER A 505 44.91 -20.80 25.81
CA SER A 505 46.30 -21.24 26.04
C SER A 505 46.78 -22.08 24.85
N ARG A 506 48.10 -22.11 24.60
CA ARG A 506 48.74 -22.88 23.52
C ARG A 506 49.10 -24.28 23.98
N GLY A 507 49.02 -25.26 23.06
CA GLY A 507 49.62 -26.59 23.20
C GLY A 507 49.88 -27.18 21.80
N GLU A 508 51.02 -27.83 21.62
CA GLU A 508 51.46 -28.39 20.33
C GLU A 508 51.25 -29.92 20.28
N SER A 509 51.26 -30.46 19.06
CA SER A 509 51.41 -31.86 18.63
C SER A 509 51.68 -32.96 19.69
N TYR A 510 50.99 -34.11 19.59
CA TYR A 510 51.54 -35.32 18.92
C TYR A 510 50.49 -36.42 18.68
N GLY A 511 50.81 -37.37 17.78
CA GLY A 511 49.87 -38.35 17.19
C GLY A 511 49.43 -39.56 18.03
N GLY A 512 48.68 -40.47 17.37
CA GLY A 512 48.22 -41.75 17.91
C GLY A 512 47.26 -42.47 16.95
N SER A 513 47.60 -43.70 16.51
CA SER A 513 46.89 -44.42 15.44
C SER A 513 46.22 -45.72 15.90
N SER A 514 44.94 -45.93 15.56
CA SER A 514 44.27 -47.24 15.29
C SER A 514 42.82 -46.94 14.82
N ALA A 515 42.35 -47.45 13.68
CA ALA A 515 41.86 -48.82 13.43
C ALA A 515 40.56 -49.16 14.22
N SER A 516 39.48 -49.71 13.64
CA SER A 516 39.36 -50.42 12.35
C SER A 516 37.92 -50.50 11.80
N SER A 517 37.79 -50.52 10.45
CA SER A 517 36.70 -51.13 9.63
C SER A 517 35.25 -50.63 9.81
N VAL A 518 34.30 -50.79 8.88
CA VAL A 518 34.26 -51.57 7.60
C VAL A 518 33.80 -50.65 6.44
N ALA A 519 34.14 -51.02 5.20
CA ALA A 519 33.61 -50.39 3.97
C ALA A 519 32.17 -50.92 3.64
N SER A 520 31.48 -50.59 2.54
CA SER A 520 31.88 -50.12 1.20
C SER A 520 30.68 -49.68 0.34
N HIS A 521 30.89 -48.68 -0.54
CA HIS A 521 30.42 -48.54 -1.95
C HIS A 521 28.94 -48.86 -2.32
N SER A 522 28.14 -48.02 -3.02
CA SER A 522 28.35 -47.27 -4.30
C SER A 522 28.56 -48.23 -5.50
N LEU A 523 27.93 -48.16 -6.68
CA LEU A 523 27.21 -47.13 -7.46
C LEU A 523 26.17 -47.82 -8.39
N GLY A 524 25.34 -47.07 -9.11
CA GLY A 524 24.80 -47.55 -10.41
C GLY A 524 23.44 -47.02 -10.86
N ALA A 525 23.41 -46.31 -11.99
CA ALA A 525 22.27 -46.27 -12.91
C ALA A 525 22.60 -47.17 -14.12
N PRO A 526 21.61 -47.61 -14.91
CA PRO A 526 21.41 -46.91 -16.20
C PRO A 526 19.95 -46.84 -16.68
N SER A 527 19.77 -46.18 -17.83
CA SER A 527 18.51 -46.06 -18.59
C SER A 527 18.12 -47.33 -19.35
N GLY A 528 16.81 -47.52 -19.59
CA GLY A 528 16.28 -48.52 -20.54
C GLY A 528 14.96 -48.08 -21.15
N SER A 529 14.75 -48.41 -22.43
CA SER A 529 13.55 -48.04 -23.21
C SER A 529 12.93 -49.28 -23.88
N GLY A 530 11.60 -49.36 -23.93
CA GLY A 530 10.84 -50.41 -24.60
C GLY A 530 9.33 -50.16 -24.53
N GLY A 531 8.55 -50.65 -25.50
CA GLY A 531 7.10 -50.41 -25.59
C GLY A 531 6.36 -51.56 -26.29
N SER A 532 5.15 -51.28 -26.81
CA SER A 532 4.14 -52.28 -27.28
C SER A 532 3.41 -52.95 -26.09
N SER A 533 2.10 -53.26 -26.09
CA SER A 533 0.93 -53.10 -27.00
C SER A 533 -0.36 -53.10 -26.13
N GLY A 534 -1.61 -52.90 -26.59
CA GLY A 534 -2.21 -52.57 -27.90
C GLY A 534 -3.74 -52.79 -27.89
N SER A 535 -4.45 -52.41 -28.98
CA SER A 535 -5.92 -52.50 -29.21
C SER A 535 -6.83 -51.58 -28.36
N GLY A 536 -8.02 -51.14 -28.82
CA GLY A 536 -8.63 -51.25 -30.16
C GLY A 536 -10.05 -50.64 -30.28
N GLY A 537 -10.47 -50.26 -31.50
CA GLY A 537 -11.77 -49.62 -31.84
C GLY A 537 -11.63 -48.13 -32.16
N ARG A 538 -11.99 -47.56 -33.34
CA ARG A 538 -13.25 -47.57 -34.15
C ARG A 538 -14.46 -46.99 -33.39
N GLY A 539 -15.17 -45.95 -33.88
CA GLY A 539 -14.94 -45.10 -35.06
C GLY A 539 -16.18 -44.22 -35.42
N GLY A 540 -16.00 -43.23 -36.31
CA GLY A 540 -17.02 -42.29 -36.82
C GLY A 540 -16.58 -40.82 -36.61
N SER A 541 -16.59 -39.89 -37.59
CA SER A 541 -17.67 -39.38 -38.46
C SER A 541 -18.86 -38.81 -37.66
N GLY A 542 -19.25 -37.53 -37.77
CA GLY A 542 -18.81 -36.42 -38.61
C GLY A 542 -19.46 -35.09 -38.13
N PRO A 543 -19.28 -33.94 -38.81
CA PRO A 543 -19.49 -32.63 -38.19
C PRO A 543 -20.93 -32.06 -38.30
N LYS A 544 -21.30 -31.29 -37.28
CA LYS A 544 -22.09 -30.05 -37.35
C LYS A 544 -21.59 -29.06 -36.29
#